data_AF-A0AAN6TP84-F1
#
_entry.id   AF-A0AAN6TP84-F1
#
_cell.length_a   1.000
_cell.length_b   1.000
_cell.length_c   1.000
_cell.angle_alpha   90.00
_cell.angle_beta   90.00
_cell.angle_gamma   90.00
#
_symmetry.space_group_name_H-M   'P 1'
#
loop_
_entity.id
_entity.type
_entity.pdbx_description
1 polymer ?
#
loop_
_entity_poly.entity_id
_entity_poly.type
_entity_poly.pdbx_seq_one_letter_code
_entity_poly.pdbx_strand_id
1 'polypeptide(L)'
;MNQDGRHDVSLLAHVAGIRAQEGECPNAQLVSEQQQLAVAQRTWYTILDPQTGSQPLPGWTVCPSCVLNIQACCPAVASGFAPVHPAGPREASCALVPSDRYDDRRTAEILQQLGSCVAMAAMLRRPDLSQLVNWLRANLPQPRGTGTLSSAGPARPQGNGLCPMNYPSTTLRCHTMPGVPEFTVCEQCYANVIRADAARGVELATRFDMSPSLTPSGVTCQLYSDRMRRVWSETVATGNLEYLRQKASRVVSERRVKERELQTKTAQLQQQAMQLRLQAETQELTFLQPDFSQTTQLNNQAAMLKLQAAQAEDQIRLAEEEWRRYWE
;
A
#
# COMPACT_ATOMS: atom_id res chain seq x y z
N MET A 1 -28.60 -12.20 -1.69
CA MET A 1 -28.38 -13.63 -2.00
C MET A 1 -29.16 -13.95 -3.26
N ASN A 2 -28.51 -14.42 -4.31
CA ASN A 2 -29.21 -14.92 -5.50
C ASN A 2 -29.88 -16.28 -5.20
N GLN A 3 -30.68 -16.78 -6.14
CA GLN A 3 -31.43 -18.05 -6.00
C GLN A 3 -30.53 -19.27 -5.66
N ASP A 4 -29.22 -19.16 -5.88
CA ASP A 4 -28.22 -20.19 -5.58
C ASP A 4 -27.48 -20.00 -4.22
N GLY A 5 -27.91 -19.06 -3.37
CA GLY A 5 -27.28 -18.80 -2.07
C GLY A 5 -25.91 -18.09 -2.13
N ARG A 6 -25.50 -17.63 -3.31
CA ARG A 6 -24.21 -16.99 -3.58
C ARG A 6 -24.19 -15.49 -3.30
N HIS A 7 -23.00 -14.96 -3.01
CA HIS A 7 -22.77 -13.55 -2.68
C HIS A 7 -22.40 -12.79 -3.95
N ASP A 8 -23.41 -12.51 -4.77
CA ASP A 8 -23.23 -11.79 -6.04
C ASP A 8 -22.90 -10.30 -5.80
N VAL A 9 -21.61 -10.00 -5.83
CA VAL A 9 -21.05 -8.64 -5.69
C VAL A 9 -21.16 -7.81 -6.98
N SER A 10 -21.54 -8.42 -8.11
CA SER A 10 -21.82 -7.69 -9.35
C SER A 10 -23.11 -6.87 -9.27
N LEU A 11 -24.03 -7.26 -8.36
CA LEU A 11 -25.23 -6.49 -8.03
C LEU A 11 -24.90 -5.11 -7.47
N LEU A 12 -23.78 -4.93 -6.76
CA LEU A 12 -23.38 -3.62 -6.22
C LEU A 12 -23.14 -2.62 -7.35
N ALA A 13 -22.54 -3.07 -8.47
CA ALA A 13 -22.32 -2.24 -9.65
C ALA A 13 -23.62 -1.94 -10.39
N HIS A 14 -24.48 -2.95 -10.55
CA HIS A 14 -25.73 -2.84 -11.30
C HIS A 14 -26.78 -1.99 -10.57
N VAL A 15 -26.92 -2.15 -9.25
CA VAL A 15 -27.87 -1.38 -8.43
C VAL A 15 -27.44 0.09 -8.33
N ALA A 16 -26.13 0.37 -8.29
CA ALA A 16 -25.63 1.74 -8.20
C ALA A 16 -25.61 2.49 -9.55
N GLY A 17 -25.67 1.78 -10.69
CA GLY A 17 -25.59 2.39 -12.02
C GLY A 17 -24.24 3.06 -12.33
N ILE A 18 -23.19 2.73 -11.57
CA ILE A 18 -21.89 3.43 -11.63
C ILE A 18 -20.97 2.70 -12.61
N ARG A 19 -20.57 3.40 -13.68
CA ARG A 19 -19.50 2.94 -14.59
C ARG A 19 -18.23 3.76 -14.38
N ALA A 20 -17.11 3.06 -14.17
CA ALA A 20 -15.81 3.69 -14.18
C ALA A 20 -15.44 4.14 -15.59
N GLN A 21 -14.76 5.28 -15.71
CA GLN A 21 -14.25 5.79 -17.01
C GLN A 21 -13.34 4.77 -17.72
N GLU A 22 -12.58 3.98 -16.96
CA GLU A 22 -11.66 3.02 -17.54
C GLU A 22 -12.31 1.67 -17.89
N GLY A 23 -13.59 1.44 -17.55
CA GLY A 23 -14.35 0.21 -17.83
C GLY A 23 -14.54 -0.74 -16.64
N GLU A 24 -15.13 -1.91 -16.88
CA GLU A 24 -15.44 -2.92 -15.84
C GLU A 24 -14.17 -3.53 -15.22
N CYS A 25 -14.29 -4.12 -14.03
CA CYS A 25 -13.18 -4.80 -13.36
C CYS A 25 -12.59 -5.91 -14.26
N PRO A 26 -11.25 -5.99 -14.43
CA PRO A 26 -10.63 -7.02 -15.27
C PRO A 26 -10.89 -8.44 -14.76
N ASN A 27 -11.23 -8.60 -13.47
CA ASN A 27 -11.52 -9.88 -12.85
C ASN A 27 -13.02 -10.17 -12.71
N ALA A 28 -13.91 -9.39 -13.35
CA ALA A 28 -15.35 -9.60 -13.28
C ALA A 28 -15.81 -10.93 -13.93
N GLN A 29 -15.04 -11.43 -14.90
CA GLN A 29 -15.37 -12.66 -15.64
C GLN A 29 -14.60 -13.89 -15.13
N LEU A 30 -13.96 -13.82 -13.96
CA LEU A 30 -13.25 -14.96 -13.40
C LEU A 30 -14.24 -16.09 -13.08
N VAL A 31 -13.96 -17.31 -13.53
CA VAL A 31 -14.88 -18.46 -13.35
C VAL A 31 -14.37 -19.51 -12.35
N SER A 32 -13.12 -19.44 -11.92
CA SER A 32 -12.54 -20.37 -10.93
C SER A 32 -11.37 -19.78 -10.16
N GLU A 33 -11.07 -20.35 -8.99
CA GLU A 33 -9.93 -19.96 -8.14
C GLU A 33 -8.56 -20.24 -8.78
N GLN A 34 -8.51 -21.22 -9.69
CA GLN A 34 -7.30 -21.69 -10.36
C GLN A 34 -6.91 -20.79 -11.55
N GLN A 35 -7.85 -19.95 -12.01
CA GLN A 35 -7.62 -19.05 -13.13
C GLN A 35 -6.80 -17.83 -12.68
N GLN A 36 -5.81 -17.48 -13.49
CA GLN A 36 -4.93 -16.36 -13.21
C GLN A 36 -5.70 -15.04 -13.33
N LEU A 37 -5.46 -14.12 -12.38
CA LEU A 37 -6.09 -12.80 -12.41
C LEU A 37 -5.62 -12.01 -13.63
N ALA A 38 -6.55 -11.30 -14.27
CA ALA A 38 -6.27 -10.53 -15.47
C ALA A 38 -5.51 -9.24 -15.14
N VAL A 39 -4.44 -8.99 -15.90
CA VAL A 39 -3.61 -7.79 -15.80
C VAL A 39 -4.12 -6.74 -16.80
N ALA A 40 -4.21 -5.49 -16.37
CA ALA A 40 -4.64 -4.36 -17.21
C ALA A 40 -3.80 -3.10 -16.99
N GLN A 41 -3.69 -2.26 -18.02
CA GLN A 41 -3.06 -0.93 -17.97
C GLN A 41 -4.08 0.14 -17.56
N ARG A 42 -4.08 0.53 -16.28
CA ARG A 42 -5.12 1.35 -15.66
C ARG A 42 -4.61 2.19 -14.49
N THR A 43 -5.41 3.16 -14.06
CA THR A 43 -5.16 3.86 -12.79
C THR A 43 -5.54 2.94 -11.64
N TRP A 44 -4.57 2.59 -10.80
CA TRP A 44 -4.79 1.68 -9.67
C TRP A 44 -4.92 2.44 -8.37
N TYR A 45 -5.78 1.92 -7.49
CA TYR A 45 -6.03 2.47 -6.16
C TYR A 45 -5.57 1.48 -5.08
N THR A 46 -5.36 2.02 -3.89
CA THR A 46 -4.98 1.27 -2.69
C THR A 46 -5.53 1.98 -1.46
N ILE A 47 -5.36 1.38 -0.29
CA ILE A 47 -5.78 1.94 0.99
C ILE A 47 -4.62 2.72 1.60
N LEU A 48 -4.93 3.93 2.09
CA LEU A 48 -4.02 4.69 2.94
C LEU A 48 -4.09 4.14 4.36
N ASP A 49 -2.93 3.89 4.96
CA ASP A 49 -2.87 3.52 6.37
C ASP A 49 -3.17 4.74 7.26
N PRO A 50 -4.29 4.73 8.03
CA PRO A 50 -4.66 5.84 8.88
C PRO A 50 -3.68 6.11 10.03
N GLN A 51 -2.82 5.15 10.38
CA GLN A 51 -1.79 5.34 11.44
C GLN A 51 -0.50 5.95 10.92
N THR A 52 -0.15 5.72 9.65
CA THR A 52 1.11 6.21 9.05
C THR A 52 0.90 7.31 8.02
N GLY A 53 -0.34 7.73 7.81
CA GLY A 53 -0.71 8.91 7.03
C GLY A 53 -0.79 8.67 5.54
N SER A 54 0.20 8.02 4.91
CA SER A 54 0.35 8.19 3.44
C SER A 54 1.06 7.10 2.65
N GLN A 55 1.32 5.93 3.23
CA GLN A 55 1.99 4.86 2.45
C GLN A 55 0.99 3.88 1.84
N PRO A 56 0.90 3.80 0.50
CA PRO A 56 0.04 2.83 -0.18
C PRO A 56 0.45 1.39 0.17
N LEU A 57 -0.53 0.52 0.48
CA LEU A 57 -0.24 -0.88 0.77
C LEU A 57 0.35 -1.56 -0.49
N PRO A 58 1.61 -2.00 -0.48
CA PRO A 58 2.26 -2.53 -1.67
C PRO A 58 1.74 -3.93 -2.01
N GLY A 59 1.65 -4.21 -3.30
CA GLY A 59 1.16 -5.50 -3.78
C GLY A 59 -0.37 -5.65 -3.73
N TRP A 60 -1.09 -4.64 -3.24
CA TRP A 60 -2.54 -4.62 -3.20
C TRP A 60 -3.07 -3.45 -4.00
N THR A 61 -3.68 -3.78 -5.14
CA THR A 61 -4.23 -2.82 -6.10
C THR A 61 -5.69 -3.11 -6.35
N VAL A 62 -6.51 -2.06 -6.38
CA VAL A 62 -7.93 -2.14 -6.69
C VAL A 62 -8.21 -1.28 -7.91
N CYS A 63 -8.97 -1.81 -8.87
CA CYS A 63 -9.32 -1.08 -10.07
C CYS A 63 -10.35 0.03 -9.76
N PRO A 64 -10.48 1.05 -10.63
CA PRO A 64 -11.41 2.17 -10.39
C PRO A 64 -12.87 1.71 -10.23
N SER A 65 -13.30 0.69 -10.98
CA SER A 65 -14.66 0.15 -10.90
C SER A 65 -14.97 -0.44 -9.52
N CYS A 66 -14.07 -1.25 -8.95
CA CYS A 66 -14.28 -1.81 -7.63
C CYS A 66 -14.22 -0.74 -6.52
N VAL A 67 -13.35 0.26 -6.64
CA VAL A 67 -13.32 1.39 -5.69
C VAL A 67 -14.63 2.15 -5.72
N LEU A 68 -15.14 2.50 -6.91
CA LEU A 68 -16.41 3.20 -7.06
C LEU A 68 -17.57 2.43 -6.44
N ASN A 69 -17.63 1.11 -6.64
CA ASN A 69 -18.65 0.27 -6.03
C ASN A 69 -18.55 0.27 -4.50
N ILE A 70 -17.35 0.17 -3.94
CA ILE A 70 -17.13 0.24 -2.49
C ILE A 70 -17.54 1.61 -1.95
N GLN A 71 -17.13 2.69 -2.60
CA GLN A 71 -17.45 4.06 -2.19
C GLN A 71 -18.96 4.31 -2.18
N ALA A 72 -19.69 3.76 -3.16
CA ALA A 72 -21.14 3.85 -3.23
C ALA A 72 -21.83 3.06 -2.11
N CYS A 73 -21.34 1.85 -1.81
CA CYS A 73 -21.95 0.98 -0.80
C CYS A 73 -21.54 1.36 0.63
N CYS A 74 -20.39 1.99 0.80
CA CYS A 74 -19.73 2.24 2.07
C CYS A 74 -19.15 3.66 2.14
N PRO A 75 -20.00 4.71 2.14
CA PRO A 75 -19.55 6.09 2.09
C PRO A 75 -18.68 6.49 3.30
N ALA A 76 -18.87 5.85 4.46
CA ALA A 76 -18.10 6.12 5.68
C ALA A 76 -16.59 5.83 5.55
N VAL A 77 -16.18 4.99 4.60
CA VAL A 77 -14.78 4.65 4.33
C VAL A 77 -14.30 5.10 2.94
N ALA A 78 -15.12 5.89 2.23
CA ALA A 78 -14.88 6.21 0.83
C ALA A 78 -13.58 6.97 0.59
N SER A 79 -13.20 7.86 1.51
CA SER A 79 -11.98 8.66 1.44
C SER A 79 -10.71 7.89 1.83
N GLY A 80 -10.82 6.61 2.20
CA GLY A 80 -9.68 5.78 2.57
C GLY A 80 -8.91 5.20 1.37
N PHE A 81 -9.44 5.36 0.15
CA PHE A 81 -8.82 4.89 -1.09
C PHE A 81 -8.07 6.02 -1.80
N ALA A 82 -6.83 5.77 -2.20
CA ALA A 82 -5.99 6.71 -2.91
C ALA A 82 -5.30 6.05 -4.13
N PRO A 83 -4.99 6.83 -5.18
CA PRO A 83 -4.25 6.31 -6.33
C PRO A 83 -2.85 5.86 -5.90
N VAL A 84 -2.44 4.67 -6.37
CA VAL A 84 -1.11 4.10 -6.12
C VAL A 84 -0.01 4.93 -6.78
N HIS A 85 -0.30 5.43 -7.99
CA HIS A 85 0.62 6.24 -8.77
C HIS A 85 -0.11 7.45 -9.36
N PRO A 86 0.21 8.69 -8.91
CA PRO A 86 -0.40 9.89 -9.49
C PRO A 86 0.14 10.21 -10.90
N ALA A 87 1.25 9.59 -11.32
CA ALA A 87 1.93 9.83 -12.60
C ALA A 87 1.31 9.10 -13.81
N GLY A 88 0.24 8.32 -13.63
CA GLY A 88 -0.53 7.71 -14.72
C GLY A 88 -0.75 6.20 -14.62
N PRO A 89 -1.38 5.60 -15.65
CA PRO A 89 -1.75 4.19 -15.68
C PRO A 89 -0.55 3.25 -15.57
N ARG A 90 -0.75 2.07 -14.94
CA ARG A 90 0.25 1.01 -14.82
C ARG A 90 -0.37 -0.36 -15.07
N GLU A 91 0.48 -1.34 -15.34
CA GLU A 91 0.13 -2.75 -15.42
C GLU A 91 -0.01 -3.32 -14.00
N ALA A 92 -1.24 -3.71 -13.62
CA ALA A 92 -1.50 -4.49 -12.42
C ALA A 92 -2.80 -5.29 -12.56
N SER A 93 -3.25 -5.95 -11.50
CA SER A 93 -4.53 -6.67 -11.44
C SER A 93 -5.36 -6.19 -10.24
N CYS A 94 -6.68 -6.35 -10.30
CA CYS A 94 -7.54 -6.03 -9.17
C CYS A 94 -7.47 -7.14 -8.09
N ALA A 95 -7.27 -6.75 -6.84
CA ALA A 95 -7.29 -7.66 -5.70
C ALA A 95 -8.69 -8.26 -5.43
N LEU A 96 -9.73 -7.58 -5.89
CA LEU A 96 -11.13 -7.99 -5.77
C LEU A 96 -11.59 -8.70 -7.04
N VAL A 97 -12.44 -9.70 -6.86
CA VAL A 97 -13.05 -10.49 -7.92
C VAL A 97 -14.57 -10.32 -7.83
N PRO A 98 -15.14 -9.28 -8.47
CA PRO A 98 -16.57 -9.05 -8.49
C PRO A 98 -17.24 -9.93 -9.56
N SER A 99 -17.11 -11.26 -9.44
CA SER A 99 -17.69 -12.23 -10.38
C SER A 99 -19.06 -12.69 -9.88
N ASP A 100 -20.04 -12.73 -10.78
CA ASP A 100 -21.35 -13.36 -10.56
C ASP A 100 -21.29 -14.89 -10.72
N ARG A 101 -20.24 -15.39 -11.37
CA ARG A 101 -20.06 -16.81 -11.70
C ARG A 101 -19.30 -17.58 -10.63
N TYR A 102 -18.51 -16.87 -9.84
CA TYR A 102 -17.55 -17.44 -8.89
C TYR A 102 -17.49 -16.63 -7.60
N ASP A 103 -17.85 -17.27 -6.49
CA ASP A 103 -17.74 -16.69 -5.14
C ASP A 103 -16.29 -16.75 -4.68
N ASP A 104 -15.55 -15.68 -4.91
CA ASP A 104 -14.18 -15.57 -4.43
C ASP A 104 -14.15 -15.38 -2.91
N ARG A 105 -13.85 -16.46 -2.17
CA ARG A 105 -13.76 -16.48 -0.69
C ARG A 105 -12.96 -15.30 -0.15
N ARG A 106 -11.86 -14.98 -0.81
CA ARG A 106 -10.99 -13.88 -0.39
C ARG A 106 -11.63 -12.51 -0.56
N THR A 107 -12.32 -12.28 -1.68
CA THR A 107 -13.09 -11.06 -1.89
C THR A 107 -14.16 -10.93 -0.80
N ALA A 108 -14.82 -12.03 -0.42
CA ALA A 108 -15.77 -12.03 0.70
C ALA A 108 -15.10 -11.66 2.05
N GLU A 109 -13.94 -12.23 2.36
CA GLU A 109 -13.18 -11.91 3.59
C GLU A 109 -12.75 -10.43 3.62
N ILE A 110 -12.27 -9.89 2.49
CA ILE A 110 -11.92 -8.47 2.37
C ILE A 110 -13.14 -7.59 2.62
N LEU A 111 -14.28 -7.92 2.02
CA LEU A 111 -15.53 -7.17 2.20
C LEU A 111 -16.06 -7.26 3.64
N GLN A 112 -15.87 -8.38 4.33
CA GLN A 112 -16.22 -8.52 5.74
C GLN A 112 -15.37 -7.62 6.64
N GLN A 113 -14.05 -7.56 6.39
CA GLN A 113 -13.17 -6.62 7.10
C GLN A 113 -13.53 -5.17 6.80
N LEU A 114 -13.89 -4.86 5.55
CA LEU A 114 -14.37 -3.54 5.16
C LEU A 114 -15.68 -3.18 5.86
N GLY A 115 -16.62 -4.12 6.01
CA GLY A 115 -17.84 -3.93 6.79
C GLY A 115 -17.58 -3.62 8.27
N SER A 116 -16.55 -4.23 8.84
CA SER A 116 -16.12 -3.95 10.23
C SER A 116 -15.52 -2.54 10.35
N CYS A 117 -14.77 -2.11 9.34
CA CYS A 117 -14.26 -0.74 9.24
C CYS A 117 -15.38 0.29 9.10
N VAL A 118 -16.45 -0.01 8.35
CA VAL A 118 -17.63 0.88 8.22
C VAL A 118 -18.31 1.10 9.56
N ALA A 119 -18.50 0.03 10.34
CA ALA A 119 -19.09 0.13 11.67
C ALA A 119 -18.21 1.00 12.60
N MET A 120 -16.89 0.78 12.57
CA MET A 120 -15.94 1.58 13.37
C MET A 120 -15.90 3.05 12.92
N ALA A 121 -15.88 3.30 11.61
CA ALA A 121 -15.87 4.66 11.06
C ALA A 121 -17.13 5.44 11.43
N ALA A 122 -18.29 4.77 11.48
CA ALA A 122 -19.53 5.36 11.96
C ALA A 122 -19.46 5.74 13.44
N MET A 123 -18.86 4.89 14.29
CA MET A 123 -18.66 5.20 15.72
C MET A 123 -17.67 6.36 15.93
N LEU A 124 -16.55 6.36 15.21
CA LEU A 124 -15.49 7.36 15.35
C LEU A 124 -15.79 8.68 14.62
N ARG A 125 -16.84 8.72 13.79
CA ARG A 125 -17.16 9.81 12.85
C ARG A 125 -15.98 10.24 11.97
N ARG A 126 -15.11 9.29 11.64
CA ARG A 126 -14.00 9.48 10.71
C ARG A 126 -13.68 8.16 10.00
N PRO A 127 -13.16 8.20 8.77
CA PRO A 127 -12.71 7.00 8.07
C PRO A 127 -11.59 6.33 8.87
N ASP A 128 -11.76 5.05 9.18
CA ASP A 128 -10.72 4.23 9.80
C ASP A 128 -10.68 2.85 9.13
N LEU A 129 -9.62 2.63 8.35
CA LEU A 129 -9.37 1.35 7.67
C LEU A 129 -8.29 0.52 8.36
N SER A 130 -7.89 0.88 9.60
CA SER A 130 -6.79 0.21 10.33
C SER A 130 -6.99 -1.31 10.42
N GLN A 131 -8.22 -1.76 10.65
CA GLN A 131 -8.53 -3.18 10.77
C GLN A 131 -8.30 -3.91 9.44
N LEU A 132 -8.82 -3.37 8.34
CA LEU A 132 -8.61 -3.95 7.01
C LEU A 132 -7.13 -3.93 6.65
N VAL A 133 -6.42 -2.83 6.92
CA VAL A 133 -4.98 -2.72 6.68
C VAL A 133 -4.23 -3.78 7.48
N ASN A 134 -4.46 -3.90 8.79
CA ASN A 134 -3.78 -4.88 9.63
C ASN A 134 -4.08 -6.32 9.20
N TRP A 135 -5.33 -6.61 8.84
CA TRP A 135 -5.71 -7.91 8.31
C TRP A 135 -5.02 -8.19 6.97
N LEU A 136 -5.00 -7.23 6.05
CA LEU A 136 -4.30 -7.36 4.76
C LEU A 136 -2.80 -7.57 4.96
N ARG A 137 -2.16 -6.90 5.93
CA ARG A 137 -0.74 -7.11 6.24
C ARG A 137 -0.44 -8.53 6.71
N ALA A 138 -1.30 -9.08 7.57
CA ALA A 138 -1.18 -10.45 8.06
C ALA A 138 -1.53 -11.49 6.98
N ASN A 139 -2.39 -11.12 6.03
CA ASN A 139 -2.95 -12.00 5.00
C ASN A 139 -2.65 -11.50 3.58
N LEU A 140 -1.47 -10.89 3.39
CA LEU A 140 -1.08 -10.29 2.11
C LEU A 140 -1.17 -11.34 1.00
N PRO A 141 -1.64 -11.00 -0.20
CA PRO A 141 -1.72 -11.96 -1.28
C PRO A 141 -0.38 -12.62 -1.56
N GLN A 142 -0.32 -13.94 -1.36
CA GLN A 142 0.43 -14.73 -2.31
C GLN A 142 -0.20 -14.48 -3.69
N PRO A 143 0.60 -14.21 -4.74
CA PRO A 143 0.07 -14.07 -6.08
C PRO A 143 -0.73 -15.34 -6.40
N ARG A 144 -2.04 -15.19 -6.61
CA ARG A 144 -2.93 -16.29 -7.01
C ARG A 144 -2.42 -16.83 -8.35
N GLY A 145 -1.80 -18.01 -8.32
CA GLY A 145 -1.15 -18.60 -9.49
C GLY A 145 -0.02 -19.61 -9.24
N THR A 146 0.41 -19.88 -7.99
CA THR A 146 1.37 -20.98 -7.74
C THR A 146 0.64 -22.23 -7.25
N GLY A 147 -0.21 -22.78 -8.12
CA GLY A 147 -0.75 -24.13 -7.97
C GLY A 147 0.21 -25.14 -8.60
N THR A 148 0.59 -26.14 -7.81
CA THR A 148 1.30 -27.36 -8.19
C THR A 148 0.79 -28.00 -9.48
N LEU A 149 1.68 -28.26 -10.44
CA LEU A 149 1.54 -29.33 -11.42
C LEU A 149 2.79 -30.20 -11.40
N SER A 150 2.56 -31.48 -11.12
CA SER A 150 3.54 -32.54 -11.15
C SER A 150 4.11 -32.75 -12.55
N SER A 151 5.42 -33.05 -12.56
CA SER A 151 6.14 -33.94 -13.49
C SER A 151 5.97 -33.77 -15.01
N ALA A 152 7.01 -33.17 -15.60
CA ALA A 152 7.75 -33.60 -16.82
C ALA A 152 7.88 -32.49 -17.88
N GLY A 153 9.09 -31.93 -18.03
CA GLY A 153 9.48 -31.07 -19.16
C GLY A 153 10.05 -29.69 -18.76
N PRO A 154 10.98 -29.11 -19.55
CA PRO A 154 11.99 -28.19 -19.03
C PRO A 154 11.55 -26.72 -18.91
N ALA A 155 12.01 -26.11 -17.81
CA ALA A 155 12.30 -24.69 -17.57
C ALA A 155 11.18 -23.62 -17.75
N ARG A 156 10.65 -23.18 -16.58
CA ARG A 156 10.41 -21.80 -16.10
C ARG A 156 10.14 -20.68 -17.14
N PRO A 157 9.12 -19.83 -16.87
CA PRO A 157 9.32 -18.72 -15.93
C PRO A 157 8.19 -18.60 -14.89
N GLN A 158 8.53 -18.78 -13.61
CA GLN A 158 7.61 -18.60 -12.48
C GLN A 158 7.54 -17.10 -12.13
N GLY A 159 6.34 -16.54 -12.21
CA GLY A 159 6.02 -15.14 -11.98
C GLY A 159 6.32 -14.68 -10.55
N ASN A 160 7.07 -13.59 -10.46
CA ASN A 160 7.50 -12.92 -9.25
C ASN A 160 6.30 -12.34 -8.47
N GLY A 161 6.25 -12.54 -7.14
CA GLY A 161 5.41 -11.72 -6.26
C GLY A 161 5.80 -10.24 -6.32
N LEU A 162 4.86 -9.33 -6.07
CA LEU A 162 5.11 -7.88 -6.11
C LEU A 162 6.14 -7.48 -5.04
N CYS A 163 7.10 -6.62 -5.42
CA CYS A 163 8.12 -6.09 -4.53
C CYS A 163 7.47 -5.35 -3.34
N PRO A 164 7.87 -5.64 -2.08
CA PRO A 164 7.37 -4.91 -0.92
C PRO A 164 7.85 -3.46 -0.88
N MET A 165 8.78 -3.08 -1.75
CA MET A 165 9.40 -1.75 -1.76
C MET A 165 9.99 -1.42 -0.38
N ASN A 166 9.57 -0.30 0.20
CA ASN A 166 9.99 0.18 1.50
C ASN A 166 9.16 -0.44 2.66
N TYR A 167 8.15 -1.26 2.40
CA TYR A 167 7.29 -1.82 3.42
C TYR A 167 7.91 -3.06 4.09
N PRO A 168 8.05 -3.09 5.43
CA PRO A 168 8.57 -4.26 6.13
C PRO A 168 7.56 -5.39 6.04
N SER A 169 7.87 -6.44 5.27
CA SER A 169 7.03 -7.62 5.13
C SER A 169 7.62 -8.80 5.91
N THR A 170 6.84 -9.35 6.83
CA THR A 170 7.16 -10.61 7.54
C THR A 170 6.70 -11.86 6.79
N THR A 171 5.89 -11.68 5.74
CA THR A 171 5.26 -12.76 4.97
C THR A 171 5.95 -13.03 3.64
N LEU A 172 6.74 -12.08 3.14
CA LEU A 172 7.48 -12.23 1.88
C LEU A 172 8.87 -12.80 2.12
N ARG A 173 9.29 -13.66 1.20
CA ARG A 173 10.63 -14.22 1.18
C ARG A 173 11.60 -13.25 0.48
N CYS A 174 12.82 -13.17 0.98
CA CYS A 174 13.87 -12.36 0.40
C CYS A 174 15.15 -13.18 0.19
N HIS A 175 15.93 -12.74 -0.78
CA HIS A 175 17.31 -13.15 -0.96
C HIS A 175 18.22 -12.22 -0.17
N THR A 176 19.19 -12.82 0.49
CA THR A 176 20.26 -12.14 1.22
C THR A 176 21.60 -12.45 0.58
N MET A 177 22.58 -11.57 0.80
CA MET A 177 23.97 -11.83 0.44
C MET A 177 24.77 -12.11 1.72
N PRO A 178 25.47 -13.25 1.83
CA PRO A 178 26.43 -13.49 2.89
C PRO A 178 27.45 -12.34 2.97
N GLY A 179 27.66 -11.82 4.18
CA GLY A 179 28.53 -10.67 4.44
C GLY A 179 27.82 -9.30 4.40
N VAL A 180 26.63 -9.21 3.80
CA VAL A 180 25.78 -8.01 3.80
C VAL A 180 24.30 -8.37 4.07
N PRO A 181 23.96 -8.93 5.25
CA PRO A 181 22.60 -9.39 5.55
C PRO A 181 21.56 -8.27 5.59
N GLU A 182 21.99 -7.01 5.76
CA GLU A 182 21.11 -5.84 5.70
C GLU A 182 20.63 -5.55 4.26
N PHE A 183 21.34 -6.08 3.25
CA PHE A 183 20.98 -5.95 1.84
C PHE A 183 20.02 -7.07 1.42
N THR A 184 18.74 -6.84 1.74
CA THR A 184 17.64 -7.77 1.44
C THR A 184 16.96 -7.43 0.11
N VAL A 185 16.72 -8.45 -0.71
CA VAL A 185 16.15 -8.30 -2.06
C VAL A 185 14.94 -9.22 -2.21
N CYS A 186 13.78 -8.69 -2.61
CA CYS A 186 12.59 -9.52 -2.85
C CYS A 186 12.79 -10.41 -4.08
N GLU A 187 11.96 -11.45 -4.22
CA GLU A 187 12.02 -12.37 -5.37
C GLU A 187 11.93 -11.64 -6.72
N GLN A 188 11.12 -10.57 -6.82
CA GLN A 188 11.01 -9.77 -8.05
C GLN A 188 12.29 -9.04 -8.42
N CYS A 189 12.85 -8.25 -7.50
CA CYS A 189 14.07 -7.51 -7.78
C CYS A 189 15.26 -8.45 -7.95
N TYR A 190 15.25 -9.61 -7.27
CA TYR A 190 16.26 -10.64 -7.48
C TYR A 190 16.19 -11.18 -8.92
N ALA A 191 15.00 -11.55 -9.40
CA ALA A 191 14.83 -12.05 -10.75
C ALA A 191 15.18 -11.01 -11.83
N ASN A 192 14.80 -9.74 -11.61
CA ASN A 192 14.97 -8.69 -12.62
C ASN A 192 16.40 -8.11 -12.67
N VAL A 193 17.08 -8.04 -11.52
CA VAL A 193 18.41 -7.41 -11.42
C VAL A 193 19.47 -8.46 -11.17
N ILE A 194 19.41 -9.14 -10.03
CA ILE A 194 20.48 -10.03 -9.58
C ILE A 194 20.64 -11.24 -10.51
N ARG A 195 19.55 -11.89 -10.89
CA ARG A 195 19.59 -13.05 -11.79
C ARG A 195 20.05 -12.66 -13.20
N ALA A 196 19.65 -11.48 -13.67
CA ALA A 196 20.13 -10.94 -14.94
C ALA A 196 21.65 -10.70 -14.89
N ASP A 197 22.16 -10.15 -13.78
CA ASP A 197 23.60 -9.94 -13.58
C ASP A 197 24.38 -11.25 -13.45
N ALA A 198 23.84 -12.22 -12.72
CA ALA A 198 24.42 -13.55 -12.59
C ALA A 198 24.49 -14.27 -13.95
N ALA A 199 23.44 -14.15 -14.78
CA ALA A 199 23.43 -14.70 -16.13
C ALA A 199 24.46 -14.02 -17.05
N ARG A 200 24.81 -12.75 -16.79
CA ARG A 200 25.89 -12.02 -17.46
C ARG A 200 27.29 -12.35 -16.92
N GLY A 201 27.40 -13.25 -15.94
CA GLY A 201 28.69 -13.65 -15.35
C GLY A 201 29.22 -12.72 -14.26
N VAL A 202 28.37 -11.87 -13.67
CA VAL A 202 28.77 -11.00 -12.56
C VAL A 202 28.97 -11.83 -11.29
N GLU A 203 30.21 -11.93 -10.81
CA GLU A 203 30.57 -12.76 -9.64
C GLU A 203 29.87 -12.31 -8.34
N LEU A 204 29.65 -11.00 -8.15
CA LEU A 204 28.94 -10.51 -6.97
C LEU A 204 27.47 -10.95 -6.94
N ALA A 205 26.83 -11.10 -8.10
CA ALA A 205 25.44 -11.53 -8.19
C ALA A 205 25.27 -13.01 -7.83
N THR A 206 26.28 -13.83 -8.07
CA THR A 206 26.27 -15.26 -7.71
C THR A 206 26.47 -15.50 -6.21
N ARG A 207 26.89 -14.49 -5.44
CA ARG A 207 27.06 -14.60 -3.99
C ARG A 207 25.75 -14.54 -3.21
N PHE A 208 24.64 -14.16 -3.83
CA PHE A 208 23.34 -14.20 -3.17
C PHE A 208 22.88 -15.64 -2.88
N ASP A 209 22.17 -15.80 -1.77
CA ASP A 209 21.51 -17.06 -1.45
C ASP A 209 20.51 -17.43 -2.56
N MET A 210 20.66 -18.62 -3.14
CA MET A 210 19.80 -19.08 -4.23
C MET A 210 18.36 -19.31 -3.77
N SER A 211 18.18 -19.66 -2.49
CA SER A 211 16.88 -19.93 -1.88
C SER A 211 16.45 -18.73 -1.03
N PRO A 212 15.30 -18.11 -1.32
CA PRO A 212 14.82 -16.98 -0.53
C PRO A 212 14.29 -17.47 0.82
N SER A 213 14.55 -16.70 1.87
CA SER A 213 14.19 -17.02 3.27
C SER A 213 13.17 -16.03 3.82
N LEU A 214 12.41 -16.48 4.83
CA LEU A 214 11.56 -15.60 5.63
C LEU A 214 12.38 -15.00 6.76
N THR A 215 12.25 -13.70 6.97
CA THR A 215 12.93 -13.00 8.06
C THR A 215 11.91 -12.62 9.15
N PRO A 216 12.10 -13.05 10.42
CA PRO A 216 11.13 -12.82 11.49
C PRO A 216 10.86 -11.33 11.78
N SER A 217 11.86 -10.47 11.58
CA SER A 217 11.77 -9.02 11.80
C SER A 217 11.18 -8.24 10.63
N GLY A 218 10.80 -8.94 9.55
CA GLY A 218 10.31 -8.33 8.32
C GLY A 218 11.42 -7.78 7.43
N VAL A 219 11.18 -7.80 6.12
CA VAL A 219 12.14 -7.36 5.10
C VAL A 219 11.59 -6.21 4.27
N THR A 220 12.45 -5.23 4.00
CA THR A 220 12.20 -4.18 3.00
C THR A 220 13.12 -4.46 1.83
N CYS A 221 12.63 -4.42 0.60
CA CYS A 221 13.53 -4.60 -0.53
C CYS A 221 14.50 -3.42 -0.58
N GLN A 222 15.78 -3.64 -0.84
CA GLN A 222 16.74 -2.55 -1.05
C GLN A 222 16.82 -2.13 -2.52
N LEU A 223 16.59 -3.07 -3.45
CA LEU A 223 16.64 -2.82 -4.89
C LEU A 223 15.37 -2.21 -5.48
N TYR A 224 14.39 -1.78 -4.68
CA TYR A 224 13.25 -1.02 -5.21
C TYR A 224 13.65 0.42 -5.58
N SER A 225 14.56 1.05 -4.82
CA SER A 225 15.00 2.43 -5.02
C SER A 225 16.04 2.54 -6.13
N ASP A 226 15.88 3.54 -6.99
CA ASP A 226 16.83 3.86 -8.07
C ASP A 226 18.22 4.22 -7.53
N ARG A 227 18.30 4.93 -6.40
CA ARG A 227 19.58 5.23 -5.74
C ARG A 227 20.32 3.94 -5.35
N MET A 228 19.62 2.94 -4.81
CA MET A 228 20.23 1.64 -4.48
C MET A 228 20.58 0.80 -5.71
N ARG A 229 19.80 0.90 -6.79
CA ARG A 229 20.17 0.28 -8.08
C ARG A 229 21.46 0.88 -8.63
N ARG A 230 21.68 2.19 -8.49
CA ARG A 230 22.96 2.84 -8.86
C ARG A 230 24.11 2.35 -7.99
N VAL A 231 23.93 2.26 -6.67
CA VAL A 231 24.94 1.69 -5.76
C VAL A 231 25.29 0.26 -6.16
N TRP A 232 24.28 -0.57 -6.46
CA TRP A 232 24.49 -1.93 -6.94
C TRP A 232 25.26 -1.96 -8.26
N SER A 233 24.85 -1.17 -9.26
CA SER A 233 25.55 -1.06 -10.55
C SER A 233 27.01 -0.64 -10.40
N GLU A 234 27.30 0.33 -9.53
CA GLU A 234 28.67 0.78 -9.25
C GLU A 234 29.49 -0.29 -8.50
N THR A 235 28.86 -1.03 -7.58
CA THR A 235 29.48 -2.17 -6.92
C THR A 235 29.85 -3.26 -7.94
N VAL A 236 28.92 -3.59 -8.83
CA VAL A 236 29.14 -4.58 -9.89
C VAL A 236 30.29 -4.16 -10.80
N ALA A 237 30.37 -2.88 -11.15
CA ALA A 237 31.45 -2.35 -11.99
C ALA A 237 32.82 -2.38 -11.31
N THR A 238 32.88 -2.17 -9.99
CA THR A 238 34.13 -2.14 -9.22
C THR A 238 34.52 -3.51 -8.63
N GLY A 239 33.60 -4.47 -8.59
CA GLY A 239 33.81 -5.78 -7.96
C GLY A 239 34.00 -5.73 -6.44
N ASN A 240 33.76 -4.57 -5.81
CA ASN A 240 34.12 -4.33 -4.41
C ASN A 240 32.95 -4.62 -3.46
N LEU A 241 32.94 -5.80 -2.85
CA LEU A 241 31.94 -6.19 -1.86
C LEU A 241 31.94 -5.27 -0.62
N GLU A 242 33.09 -4.77 -0.21
CA GLU A 242 33.21 -3.89 0.96
C GLU A 242 32.55 -2.53 0.68
N TYR A 243 32.62 -2.03 -0.57
CA TYR A 243 31.87 -0.85 -1.00
C TYR A 243 30.36 -1.04 -0.83
N LEU A 244 29.82 -2.18 -1.28
CA LEU A 244 28.40 -2.50 -1.08
C LEU A 244 28.07 -2.64 0.39
N ARG A 245 28.91 -3.30 1.18
CA ARG A 245 28.66 -3.49 2.62
C ARG A 245 28.56 -2.14 3.33
N GLN A 246 29.52 -1.24 3.10
CA GLN A 246 29.53 0.09 3.70
C GLN A 246 28.35 0.93 3.21
N LYS A 247 28.09 0.97 1.90
CA LYS A 247 26.99 1.77 1.34
C LYS A 247 25.63 1.21 1.70
N ALA A 248 25.42 -0.10 1.63
CA ALA A 248 24.16 -0.73 2.01
C ALA A 248 23.86 -0.52 3.49
N SER A 249 24.83 -0.75 4.38
CA SER A 249 24.61 -0.52 5.82
C SER A 249 24.37 0.94 6.16
N ARG A 250 25.15 1.84 5.53
CA ARG A 250 24.96 3.29 5.68
C ARG A 250 23.61 3.76 5.16
N VAL A 251 23.21 3.32 3.97
CA VAL A 251 21.91 3.68 3.40
C VAL A 251 20.76 3.12 4.23
N VAL A 252 20.84 1.86 4.67
CA VAL A 252 19.80 1.23 5.50
C VAL A 252 19.67 1.96 6.84
N SER A 253 20.79 2.34 7.46
CA SER A 253 20.78 3.11 8.72
C SER A 253 20.29 4.54 8.54
N GLU A 254 20.81 5.29 7.55
CA GLU A 254 20.33 6.63 7.19
C GLU A 254 18.81 6.63 6.95
N ARG A 255 18.33 5.63 6.20
CA ARG A 255 16.90 5.44 5.94
C ARG A 255 16.11 5.20 7.22
N ARG A 256 16.53 4.26 8.07
CA ARG A 256 15.84 3.95 9.34
C ARG A 256 15.79 5.14 10.29
N VAL A 257 16.79 6.03 10.24
CA VAL A 257 16.81 7.26 11.02
C VAL A 257 15.83 8.27 10.44
N LYS A 258 15.93 8.57 9.14
CA LYS A 258 15.06 9.54 8.47
C LYS A 258 13.59 9.11 8.45
N GLU A 259 13.31 7.81 8.33
CA GLU A 259 11.96 7.24 8.39
C GLU A 259 11.36 7.41 9.80
N ARG A 260 12.16 7.20 10.86
CA ARG A 260 11.73 7.48 12.24
C ARG A 260 11.50 8.97 12.49
N GLU A 261 12.37 9.84 11.97
CA GLU A 261 12.19 11.29 12.05
C GLU A 261 10.88 11.71 11.36
N LEU A 262 10.62 11.21 10.15
CA LEU A 262 9.39 11.48 9.40
C LEU A 262 8.15 10.96 10.14
N GLN A 263 8.18 9.73 10.63
CA GLN A 263 7.07 9.14 11.39
C GLN A 263 6.77 9.95 12.66
N THR A 264 7.81 10.33 13.40
CA THR A 264 7.67 11.14 14.62
C THR A 264 7.08 12.51 14.29
N LYS A 265 7.61 13.19 13.27
CA LYS A 265 7.10 14.49 12.81
C LYS A 265 5.65 14.42 12.35
N THR A 266 5.31 13.38 11.59
CA THR A 266 3.95 13.15 11.08
C THR A 266 2.97 12.90 12.23
N ALA A 267 3.32 12.01 13.16
CA ALA A 267 2.50 11.73 14.33
C ALA A 267 2.27 12.99 15.20
N GLN A 268 3.32 13.80 15.41
CA GLN A 268 3.21 15.07 16.13
C GLN A 268 2.27 16.06 15.43
N LEU A 269 2.42 16.25 14.11
CA LEU A 269 1.57 17.15 13.33
C LEU A 269 0.12 16.66 13.29
N GLN A 270 -0.11 15.36 13.19
CA GLN A 270 -1.45 14.76 13.24
C GLN A 270 -2.10 14.99 14.61
N GLN A 271 -1.35 14.79 15.70
CA GLN A 271 -1.85 15.05 17.05
C GLN A 271 -2.18 16.54 17.24
N GLN A 272 -1.31 17.43 16.73
CA GLN A 272 -1.55 18.87 16.77
C GLN A 272 -2.81 19.26 15.98
N ALA A 273 -2.98 18.76 14.75
CA ALA A 273 -4.16 19.02 13.92
C ALA A 273 -5.44 18.54 14.60
N MET A 274 -5.41 17.35 15.24
CA MET A 274 -6.53 16.82 16.00
C MET A 274 -6.89 17.71 17.20
N GLN A 275 -5.90 18.16 17.98
CA GLN A 275 -6.15 19.05 19.12
C GLN A 275 -6.76 20.39 18.69
N LEU A 276 -6.24 20.99 17.61
CA LEU A 276 -6.75 22.26 17.08
C LEU A 276 -8.19 22.14 16.58
N ARG A 277 -8.53 21.02 15.93
CA ARG A 277 -9.92 20.73 15.50
C ARG A 277 -10.86 20.62 16.69
N LEU A 278 -10.47 19.88 17.73
CA LEU A 278 -11.30 19.71 18.93
C LEU A 278 -11.51 21.04 19.65
N GLN A 279 -10.47 21.88 19.73
CA GLN A 279 -10.58 23.22 20.31
C GLN A 279 -11.53 24.12 19.50
N ALA A 280 -11.45 24.07 18.17
CA ALA A 280 -12.35 24.82 17.30
C ALA A 280 -13.80 24.40 17.52
N GLU A 281 -14.06 23.10 17.58
CA GLU A 281 -15.40 22.55 17.83
C GLU A 281 -15.92 22.93 19.23
N THR A 282 -15.05 22.93 20.24
CA THR A 282 -15.42 23.36 21.60
C THR A 282 -15.80 24.85 21.64
N GLN A 283 -15.07 25.70 20.91
CA GLN A 283 -15.40 27.12 20.79
C GLN A 283 -16.74 27.33 20.07
N GLU A 284 -16.99 26.54 19.02
CA GLU A 284 -18.26 26.57 18.29
C GLU A 284 -19.43 26.05 19.13
N LEU A 285 -19.22 25.10 20.05
CA LEU A 285 -20.27 24.61 20.95
C LEU A 285 -20.54 25.57 22.13
N THR A 286 -19.58 26.42 22.48
CA THR A 286 -19.74 27.48 23.50
C THR A 286 -20.72 28.58 23.04
N PHE A 287 -21.09 28.57 21.75
CA PHE A 287 -22.06 29.44 21.05
C PHE A 287 -23.48 29.48 21.64
N LEU A 288 -23.87 28.55 22.53
CA LEU A 288 -25.22 28.52 23.10
C LEU A 288 -25.49 29.60 24.17
N GLN A 289 -24.60 30.59 24.34
CA GLN A 289 -24.81 31.73 25.24
C GLN A 289 -25.33 32.99 24.48
N PRO A 290 -26.24 33.77 25.08
CA PRO A 290 -27.08 34.76 24.36
C PRO A 290 -26.42 36.10 23.97
N ASP A 291 -25.08 36.22 24.08
CA ASP A 291 -24.40 37.51 23.93
C ASP A 291 -23.77 37.70 22.53
N PHE A 292 -24.46 38.46 21.67
CA PHE A 292 -24.20 38.58 20.22
C PHE A 292 -22.82 39.17 19.86
N SER A 293 -22.22 39.98 20.75
CA SER A 293 -20.91 40.60 20.53
C SER A 293 -19.75 39.61 20.72
N GLN A 294 -19.90 38.65 21.63
CA GLN A 294 -18.93 37.57 21.85
C GLN A 294 -18.96 36.54 20.71
N THR A 295 -20.10 36.42 20.02
CA THR A 295 -20.31 35.46 18.94
C THR A 295 -19.36 35.65 17.77
N THR A 296 -19.15 36.90 17.32
CA THR A 296 -18.23 37.19 16.21
C THR A 296 -16.78 36.90 16.59
N GLN A 297 -16.40 37.18 17.84
CA GLN A 297 -15.05 36.92 18.34
C GLN A 297 -14.75 35.41 18.42
N LEU A 298 -15.69 34.62 18.97
CA LEU A 298 -15.55 33.16 19.07
C LEU A 298 -15.54 32.49 17.69
N ASN A 299 -16.35 32.96 16.75
CA ASN A 299 -16.34 32.45 15.36
C ASN A 299 -15.01 32.72 14.66
N ASN A 300 -14.46 33.93 14.82
CA ASN A 300 -13.14 34.26 14.29
C ASN A 300 -12.05 33.39 14.93
N GLN A 301 -12.16 33.09 16.22
CA GLN A 301 -11.22 32.25 16.93
C GLN A 301 -11.28 30.78 16.45
N ALA A 302 -12.47 30.22 16.28
CA ALA A 302 -12.66 28.88 15.74
C ALA A 302 -12.17 28.76 14.29
N ALA A 303 -12.41 29.77 13.46
CA ALA A 303 -11.89 29.83 12.09
C ALA A 303 -10.35 29.84 12.06
N MET A 304 -9.70 30.58 12.98
CA MET A 304 -8.25 30.59 13.12
C MET A 304 -7.69 29.21 13.51
N LEU A 305 -8.33 28.52 14.46
CA LEU A 305 -7.94 27.16 14.86
C LEU A 305 -8.08 26.15 13.71
N LYS A 306 -9.15 26.24 12.93
CA LYS A 306 -9.34 25.42 11.72
C LYS A 306 -8.26 25.68 10.67
N LEU A 307 -7.88 26.94 10.47
CA LEU A 307 -6.78 27.30 9.57
C LEU A 307 -5.44 26.71 10.04
N GLN A 308 -5.14 26.78 11.34
CA GLN A 308 -3.93 26.17 11.91
C GLN A 308 -3.92 24.64 11.75
N ALA A 309 -5.07 23.99 11.91
CA ALA A 309 -5.18 22.54 11.67
C ALA A 309 -4.88 22.19 10.20
N ALA A 310 -5.40 22.96 9.25
CA ALA A 310 -5.10 22.78 7.82
C ALA A 310 -3.62 23.01 7.50
N GLN A 311 -2.97 24.00 8.13
CA GLN A 311 -1.53 24.23 7.99
C GLN A 311 -0.69 23.05 8.49
N ALA A 312 -1.10 22.40 9.59
CA ALA A 312 -0.44 21.20 10.09
C ALA A 312 -0.59 20.01 9.11
N GLU A 313 -1.74 19.87 8.46
CA GLU A 313 -1.95 18.85 7.41
C GLU A 313 -1.09 19.12 6.17
N ASP A 314 -0.95 20.39 5.76
CA ASP A 314 -0.05 20.76 4.67
C ASP A 314 1.43 20.47 4.98
N GLN A 315 1.85 20.67 6.24
CA GLN A 315 3.20 20.32 6.70
C GLN A 315 3.47 18.81 6.61
N ILE A 316 2.45 17.97 6.87
CA ILE A 316 2.56 16.51 6.70
C ILE A 316 2.80 16.18 5.23
N ARG A 317 1.96 16.71 4.33
CA ARG A 317 2.08 16.48 2.89
C ARG A 317 3.45 16.90 2.34
N LEU A 318 3.96 18.07 2.75
CA LEU A 318 5.28 18.55 2.35
C LEU A 318 6.41 17.62 2.85
N ALA A 319 6.32 17.15 4.10
CA ALA A 319 7.32 16.23 4.65
C ALA A 319 7.37 14.91 3.87
N GLU A 320 6.23 14.41 3.38
CA GLU A 320 6.15 13.20 2.57
C GLU A 320 6.68 13.40 1.15
N GLU A 321 6.49 14.59 0.57
CA GLU A 321 7.10 14.96 -0.71
C GLU A 321 8.62 15.08 -0.59
N GLU A 322 9.13 15.69 0.48
CA GLU A 322 10.56 15.74 0.78
C GLU A 322 11.14 14.33 0.94
N TRP A 323 10.43 13.45 1.63
CA TRP A 323 10.81 12.04 1.76
C TRP A 323 10.89 11.33 0.41
N ARG A 324 9.89 11.50 -0.46
CA ARG A 324 9.90 10.96 -1.82
C ARG A 324 11.10 11.48 -2.61
N ARG A 325 11.32 12.80 -2.64
CA ARG A 325 12.45 13.42 -3.36
C ARG A 325 13.82 13.03 -2.85
N TYR A 326 13.95 12.77 -1.55
CA TYR A 326 15.23 12.34 -0.98
C TYR A 326 15.62 10.92 -1.45
N TRP A 327 14.64 10.13 -1.91
CA TRP A 327 14.81 8.68 -2.02
C TRP A 327 14.47 8.04 -3.37
N GLU A 328 13.67 8.73 -4.18
CA GLU A 328 13.52 8.51 -5.64
C GLU A 328 14.60 9.29 -6.40
#